data_AF-A0A166GE54-F1
#
_entry.id   AF-A0A166GE54-F1
#
_cell.length_a   1.000
_cell.length_b   1.000
_cell.length_c   1.000
_cell.angle_alpha   90.00
_cell.angle_beta   90.00
_cell.angle_gamma   90.00
#
_symmetry.space_group_name_H-M   'P 1'
#
loop_
_entity.id
_entity.type
_entity.pdbx_description
1 polymer ?
#
loop_
_entity_poly.entity_id
_entity_poly.type
_entity_poly.pdbx_seq_one_letter_code
_entity_poly.pdbx_strand_id
1 'polypeptide(L)'
;MARYVYLRALAFSQLAFGLGALSSSSPAIQWVNCSEHIPLPLQGTTLPSPLPIALHCGLLAVPMDYSKPISSQNNITLGFAMHRPNNSQGLLNFNPGGPDAEVASFAWDISLNVSNADWFTGLANFDFLAVDVRGTYQSNPLNCTIGNLTLPSSLPSTAAELKSYQNMAATFANSCNALSTPAGILAHVGTADVVKDWDSLRAALGYKTVNYLGYSYGTFAGALYASEYPERMGRFILDAILPHGLGNQAVATYQVAAANRLLLRSDAWCQNDTTCPFHAQGKGSIPKAFATVLAQAAAGNTSNLTVTPSDVGATASIAYLNGFPKFPALNSALAAALGGDWSGFDWTAFEPELAPGIYPLLATACLDRHIDFDSWASFEKIKEAVFSADTAHIGYVFDLQITVRDWPDFILSHYVDSQNLWQTLCSGWPYHGNSSTPIPLKTPVLLVTSDFDYNCPSEMSTYESGQAAGSTLIVRHGDDHGTLVVPGPARSAEFAYLNTGVFPKATNQTFVTVYPSGSKRTVIPSPYAVPVGPEAGDIY
;
A
#
# COMPACT_ATOMS: atom_id res chain seq x y z
N MET A 1 -16.69 -72.69 -63.06
CA MET A 1 -17.22 -71.73 -62.06
C MET A 1 -16.04 -71.20 -61.27
N ALA A 2 -15.83 -69.92 -60.98
CA ALA A 2 -16.25 -68.63 -61.53
C ALA A 2 -15.21 -67.60 -61.04
N ARG A 3 -15.22 -66.43 -61.66
CA ARG A 3 -14.19 -65.38 -61.72
C ARG A 3 -14.11 -64.44 -60.50
N TYR A 4 -12.95 -63.78 -60.37
CA TYR A 4 -12.65 -62.38 -59.99
C TYR A 4 -13.80 -61.45 -59.57
N VAL A 5 -13.57 -60.60 -58.54
CA VAL A 5 -14.23 -59.29 -58.39
C VAL A 5 -13.26 -58.22 -57.85
N TYR A 6 -13.51 -57.02 -58.37
CA TYR A 6 -12.73 -55.78 -58.50
C TYR A 6 -12.70 -54.84 -57.28
N LEU A 7 -11.68 -53.97 -57.28
CA LEU A 7 -11.64 -52.68 -56.59
C LEU A 7 -12.75 -51.73 -57.09
N ARG A 8 -13.33 -50.93 -56.18
CA ARG A 8 -13.98 -49.64 -56.50
C ARG A 8 -13.45 -48.56 -55.56
N ALA A 9 -12.86 -47.53 -56.16
CA ALA A 9 -12.51 -46.27 -55.54
C ALA A 9 -13.77 -45.39 -55.36
N LEU A 10 -13.86 -44.71 -54.21
CA LEU A 10 -14.80 -43.62 -53.98
C LEU A 10 -13.99 -42.34 -53.71
N ALA A 11 -14.16 -41.36 -54.57
CA ALA A 11 -13.63 -40.01 -54.41
C ALA A 11 -14.51 -39.24 -53.41
N PHE A 12 -13.88 -38.68 -52.37
CA PHE A 12 -14.50 -37.68 -51.51
C PHE A 12 -13.82 -36.33 -51.78
N SER A 13 -14.61 -35.39 -52.29
CA SER A 13 -14.28 -33.97 -52.44
C SER A 13 -14.14 -33.30 -51.08
N GLN A 14 -12.94 -32.83 -50.75
CA GLN A 14 -12.70 -31.94 -49.60
C GLN A 14 -13.09 -30.50 -49.95
N LEU A 15 -14.14 -29.98 -49.29
CA LEU A 15 -14.33 -28.54 -49.14
C LEU A 15 -13.39 -28.05 -48.04
N ALA A 16 -12.37 -27.29 -48.42
CA ALA A 16 -11.51 -26.57 -47.48
C ALA A 16 -12.26 -25.34 -46.96
N PHE A 17 -12.76 -25.41 -45.73
CA PHE A 17 -13.09 -24.20 -44.96
C PHE A 17 -11.78 -23.60 -44.46
N GLY A 18 -11.39 -22.45 -45.01
CA GLY A 18 -10.31 -21.64 -44.50
C GLY A 18 -10.67 -21.08 -43.14
N LEU A 19 -10.22 -21.74 -42.08
CA LEU A 19 -10.08 -21.12 -40.76
C LEU A 19 -8.90 -20.13 -40.85
N GLY A 20 -9.21 -18.86 -41.10
CA GLY A 20 -8.27 -17.78 -40.86
C GLY A 20 -7.92 -17.79 -39.37
N ALA A 21 -6.72 -18.26 -39.04
CA ALA A 21 -6.13 -18.01 -37.73
C ALA A 21 -5.95 -16.50 -37.60
N LEU A 22 -6.85 -15.85 -36.85
CA LEU A 22 -6.59 -14.53 -36.31
C LEU A 22 -5.38 -14.68 -35.39
N SER A 23 -4.21 -14.26 -35.87
CA SER A 23 -3.04 -14.08 -35.03
C SER A 23 -3.44 -13.16 -33.88
N SER A 24 -3.40 -13.64 -32.65
CA SER A 24 -3.51 -12.80 -31.47
C SER A 24 -2.28 -11.88 -31.43
N SER A 25 -2.36 -10.74 -32.10
CA SER A 25 -1.36 -9.69 -31.93
C SER A 25 -1.39 -9.28 -30.47
N SER A 26 -0.24 -9.34 -29.79
CA SER A 26 -0.09 -8.76 -28.46
C SER A 26 -0.65 -7.33 -28.45
N PRO A 27 -1.33 -6.91 -27.36
CA PRO A 27 -1.86 -5.55 -27.27
C PRO A 27 -0.75 -4.53 -27.55
N ALA A 28 -1.00 -3.62 -28.49
CA ALA A 28 -0.04 -2.59 -28.85
C ALA A 28 -0.18 -1.38 -27.93
N ILE A 29 0.95 -0.83 -27.48
CA ILE A 29 0.97 0.41 -26.71
C ILE A 29 0.59 1.58 -27.61
N GLN A 30 -0.35 2.40 -27.16
CA GLN A 30 -0.63 3.70 -27.74
C GLN A 30 0.18 4.75 -26.96
N TRP A 31 1.27 5.23 -27.53
CA TRP A 31 2.02 6.35 -26.98
C TRP A 31 1.22 7.65 -27.18
N VAL A 32 1.09 8.45 -26.12
CA VAL A 32 0.28 9.68 -26.10
C VAL A 32 1.12 10.88 -25.71
N ASN A 33 0.62 12.07 -26.01
CA ASN A 33 1.26 13.31 -25.59
C ASN A 33 1.08 13.51 -24.08
N CYS A 34 2.18 13.49 -23.32
CA CYS A 34 2.14 13.67 -21.86
C CYS A 34 1.45 14.98 -21.43
N SER A 35 1.54 16.06 -22.22
CA SER A 35 0.88 17.32 -21.85
C SER A 35 -0.65 17.24 -21.87
N GLU A 36 -1.23 16.21 -22.48
CA GLU A 36 -2.68 15.93 -22.51
C GLU A 36 -3.11 14.93 -21.43
N HIS A 37 -2.15 14.34 -20.72
CA HIS A 37 -2.31 13.24 -19.78
C HIS A 37 -1.60 13.54 -18.45
N ILE A 38 -1.74 14.78 -17.96
CA ILE A 38 -1.08 15.24 -16.73
C ILE A 38 -1.70 14.53 -15.51
N PRO A 39 -0.88 13.87 -14.67
CA PRO A 39 -1.34 13.15 -13.48
C PRO A 39 -1.98 14.11 -12.48
N LEU A 40 -2.97 13.65 -11.72
CA LEU A 40 -3.81 14.49 -10.85
C LEU A 40 -2.99 15.41 -9.92
N PRO A 41 -1.91 14.94 -9.23
CA PRO A 41 -1.11 15.78 -8.35
C PRO A 41 -0.38 16.94 -9.04
N LEU A 42 -0.18 16.86 -10.36
CA LEU A 42 0.54 17.88 -11.13
C LEU A 42 -0.40 18.81 -11.90
N GLN A 43 -1.71 18.56 -11.87
CA GLN A 43 -2.69 19.42 -12.54
C GLN A 43 -2.74 20.81 -11.88
N GLY A 44 -2.72 21.87 -12.70
CA GLY A 44 -2.69 23.25 -12.21
C GLY A 44 -1.32 23.73 -11.71
N THR A 45 -0.29 22.87 -11.70
CA THR A 45 1.09 23.27 -11.40
C THR A 45 1.78 23.90 -12.63
N THR A 46 2.89 24.62 -12.41
CA THR A 46 3.70 25.15 -13.51
C THR A 46 4.67 24.09 -14.01
N LEU A 47 4.46 23.62 -15.24
CA LEU A 47 5.30 22.60 -15.88
C LEU A 47 6.26 23.22 -16.91
N PRO A 48 7.46 22.64 -17.12
CA PRO A 48 8.38 23.10 -18.16
C PRO A 48 7.80 22.88 -19.57
N SER A 49 8.16 23.77 -20.49
CA SER A 49 7.80 23.68 -21.91
C SER A 49 9.05 23.91 -22.77
N PRO A 50 9.51 22.89 -23.54
CA PRO A 50 8.93 21.55 -23.66
C PRO A 50 9.09 20.70 -22.39
N LEU A 51 8.24 19.68 -22.24
CA LEU A 51 8.42 18.64 -21.21
C LEU A 51 9.74 17.86 -21.46
N PRO A 52 10.33 17.23 -20.42
CA PRO A 52 11.54 16.44 -20.55
C PRO A 52 11.41 15.33 -21.60
N ILE A 53 12.42 15.18 -22.47
CA ILE A 53 12.41 14.14 -23.53
C ILE A 53 12.38 12.71 -22.97
N ALA A 54 12.85 12.50 -21.75
CA ALA A 54 12.85 11.21 -21.07
C ALA A 54 11.46 10.83 -20.52
N LEU A 55 10.49 11.74 -20.52
CA LEU A 55 9.14 11.47 -20.04
C LEU A 55 8.29 10.90 -21.18
N HIS A 56 7.72 9.71 -20.97
CA HIS A 56 6.83 9.06 -21.93
C HIS A 56 5.52 8.67 -21.25
N CYS A 57 4.40 8.91 -21.93
CA CYS A 57 3.08 8.53 -21.45
C CYS A 57 2.43 7.60 -22.47
N GLY A 58 1.70 6.60 -22.00
CA GLY A 58 1.10 5.62 -22.87
C GLY A 58 -0.17 5.02 -22.30
N LEU A 59 -0.92 4.40 -23.22
CA LEU A 59 -2.12 3.64 -22.93
C LEU A 59 -1.95 2.20 -23.39
N LEU A 60 -2.49 1.24 -22.64
CA LEU A 60 -2.57 -0.16 -23.05
C LEU A 60 -3.98 -0.72 -22.82
N ALA A 61 -4.59 -1.26 -23.87
CA ALA A 61 -5.84 -1.99 -23.75
C ALA A 61 -5.59 -3.44 -23.29
N VAL A 62 -6.22 -3.84 -22.19
CA VAL A 62 -6.18 -5.20 -21.62
C VAL A 62 -7.60 -5.74 -21.43
N PRO A 63 -7.81 -7.06 -21.32
CA PRO A 63 -9.10 -7.60 -20.90
C PRO A 63 -9.48 -7.12 -19.50
N MET A 64 -10.77 -6.78 -19.30
CA MET A 64 -11.30 -6.60 -17.95
C MET A 64 -11.27 -7.94 -17.21
N ASP A 65 -11.91 -8.96 -17.78
CA ASP A 65 -11.87 -10.35 -17.36
C ASP A 65 -10.87 -11.12 -18.25
N TYR A 66 -9.73 -11.51 -17.68
CA TYR A 66 -8.67 -12.25 -18.36
C TYR A 66 -9.06 -13.68 -18.77
N SER A 67 -10.20 -14.22 -18.30
CA SER A 67 -10.73 -15.50 -18.79
C SER A 67 -11.43 -15.38 -20.15
N LYS A 68 -11.68 -14.15 -20.62
CA LYS A 68 -12.37 -13.83 -21.86
C LYS A 68 -11.46 -13.05 -22.80
N PRO A 69 -11.62 -13.17 -24.13
CA PRO A 69 -10.88 -12.34 -25.07
C PRO A 69 -11.24 -10.86 -24.90
N ILE A 70 -10.29 -9.98 -25.23
CA ILE A 70 -10.53 -8.53 -25.27
C ILE A 70 -11.64 -8.20 -26.28
N SER A 71 -12.59 -7.35 -25.88
CA SER A 71 -13.69 -6.89 -26.74
C SER A 71 -14.17 -5.51 -26.30
N SER A 72 -15.10 -4.88 -27.03
CA SER A 72 -15.66 -3.58 -26.63
C SER A 72 -16.43 -3.61 -25.31
N GLN A 73 -16.86 -4.78 -24.83
CA GLN A 73 -17.52 -4.98 -23.53
C GLN A 73 -16.59 -5.60 -22.47
N ASN A 74 -15.40 -6.07 -22.86
CA ASN A 74 -14.42 -6.70 -21.99
C ASN A 74 -13.04 -6.08 -22.22
N ASN A 75 -12.91 -4.78 -21.95
CA ASN A 75 -11.64 -4.08 -22.02
C ASN A 75 -11.48 -3.09 -20.86
N ILE A 76 -10.24 -2.90 -20.45
CA ILE A 76 -9.76 -1.81 -19.61
C ILE A 76 -8.64 -1.13 -20.39
N THR A 77 -8.64 0.19 -20.42
CA THR A 77 -7.52 1.00 -20.89
C THR A 77 -6.70 1.38 -19.67
N LEU A 78 -5.45 0.92 -19.63
CA LEU A 78 -4.49 1.27 -18.60
C LEU A 78 -3.75 2.53 -19.01
N GLY A 79 -3.65 3.51 -18.11
CA GLY A 79 -2.76 4.65 -18.22
C GLY A 79 -1.45 4.40 -17.48
N PHE A 80 -0.34 4.80 -18.09
CA PHE A 80 0.98 4.72 -17.45
C PHE A 80 1.89 5.85 -17.92
N ALA A 81 2.90 6.13 -17.09
CA ALA A 81 4.00 7.00 -17.43
C ALA A 81 5.34 6.27 -17.24
N MET A 82 6.36 6.73 -17.95
CA MET A 82 7.72 6.23 -17.85
C MET A 82 8.74 7.35 -17.84
N HIS A 83 9.77 7.19 -17.02
CA HIS A 83 11.06 7.85 -17.22
C HIS A 83 11.98 6.91 -18.00
N ARG A 84 12.47 7.34 -19.17
CA ARG A 84 13.31 6.53 -20.06
C ARG A 84 14.63 7.23 -20.35
N PRO A 85 15.75 6.78 -19.75
CA PRO A 85 17.07 7.29 -20.09
C PRO A 85 17.52 6.74 -21.45
N ASN A 86 18.51 7.40 -22.07
CA ASN A 86 19.07 6.96 -23.36
C ASN A 86 19.68 5.54 -23.31
N ASN A 87 20.25 5.15 -22.16
CA ASN A 87 20.88 3.85 -21.96
C ASN A 87 20.29 3.18 -20.73
N SER A 88 19.18 2.47 -20.92
CA SER A 88 18.44 1.82 -19.85
C SER A 88 19.12 0.54 -19.35
N GLN A 89 19.09 0.32 -18.03
CA GLN A 89 19.51 -0.95 -17.40
C GLN A 89 18.40 -2.03 -17.40
N GLY A 90 17.23 -1.72 -17.94
CA GLY A 90 16.08 -2.61 -18.00
C GLY A 90 14.82 -1.94 -17.47
N LEU A 91 13.71 -2.68 -17.51
CA LEU A 91 12.43 -2.23 -16.97
C LEU A 91 12.44 -2.31 -15.44
N LEU A 92 12.01 -1.23 -14.78
CA LEU A 92 11.74 -1.18 -13.34
C LEU A 92 10.29 -0.72 -13.15
N ASN A 93 9.41 -1.59 -12.70
CA ASN A 93 8.06 -1.22 -12.32
C ASN A 93 8.03 -0.81 -10.84
N PHE A 94 7.47 0.36 -10.54
CA PHE A 94 7.29 0.84 -9.18
C PHE A 94 5.81 0.84 -8.80
N ASN A 95 5.50 0.37 -7.59
CA ASN A 95 4.18 0.54 -7.00
C ASN A 95 4.31 1.02 -5.55
N PRO A 96 3.78 2.21 -5.21
CA PRO A 96 3.87 2.79 -3.87
C PRO A 96 2.87 2.20 -2.86
N GLY A 97 1.99 1.28 -3.27
CA GLY A 97 0.93 0.76 -2.42
C GLY A 97 -0.25 1.72 -2.26
N GLY A 98 -0.89 1.67 -1.07
CA GLY A 98 -2.08 2.44 -0.72
C GLY A 98 -3.14 2.44 -1.83
N PRO A 99 -3.68 1.27 -2.24
CA PRO A 99 -3.96 0.79 -3.62
C PRO A 99 -4.46 1.77 -4.69
N ASP A 100 -4.93 2.93 -4.27
CA ASP A 100 -5.35 4.10 -5.02
C ASP A 100 -4.28 5.21 -5.08
N ALA A 101 -2.99 4.91 -5.02
CA ALA A 101 -1.99 5.94 -5.31
C ALA A 101 -2.03 6.34 -6.79
N GLU A 102 -1.91 7.63 -7.10
CA GLU A 102 -1.66 8.07 -8.48
C GLU A 102 -0.23 7.68 -8.84
N VAL A 103 -0.08 6.55 -9.53
CA VAL A 103 1.23 5.91 -9.70
C VAL A 103 2.01 6.60 -10.81
N ALA A 104 1.33 7.01 -11.89
CA ALA A 104 1.98 7.67 -13.03
C ALA A 104 2.80 8.90 -12.63
N SER A 105 2.39 9.64 -11.61
CA SER A 105 3.04 10.84 -11.08
C SER A 105 4.49 10.61 -10.65
N PHE A 106 4.83 9.41 -10.14
CA PHE A 106 6.20 9.11 -9.74
C PHE A 106 7.19 9.11 -10.92
N ALA A 107 6.76 8.66 -12.11
CA ALA A 107 7.59 8.76 -13.31
C ALA A 107 7.73 10.21 -13.81
N TRP A 108 6.70 11.04 -13.59
CA TRP A 108 6.77 12.48 -13.83
C TRP A 108 7.74 13.17 -12.86
N ASP A 109 7.68 12.84 -11.57
CA ASP A 109 8.54 13.44 -10.54
C ASP A 109 10.02 13.21 -10.84
N ILE A 110 10.39 11.98 -11.21
CA ILE A 110 11.75 11.65 -11.66
C ILE A 110 12.15 12.47 -12.90
N SER A 111 11.25 12.56 -13.89
CA SER A 111 11.56 13.24 -15.16
C SER A 111 11.66 14.76 -15.02
N LEU A 112 10.85 15.35 -14.16
CA LEU A 112 10.82 16.78 -13.86
C LEU A 112 11.88 17.17 -12.81
N ASN A 113 12.44 16.20 -12.10
CA ASN A 113 13.34 16.40 -10.96
C ASN A 113 12.70 17.29 -9.88
N VAL A 114 11.48 16.95 -9.48
CA VAL A 114 10.68 17.66 -8.46
C VAL A 114 10.42 16.76 -7.25
N SER A 115 9.59 17.25 -6.32
CA SER A 115 9.18 16.75 -5.01
C SER A 115 9.69 15.40 -4.52
N ASN A 116 9.59 14.31 -5.30
CA ASN A 116 10.11 13.00 -4.90
C ASN A 116 11.04 12.25 -5.86
N ALA A 117 11.66 12.98 -6.79
CA ALA A 117 12.83 12.47 -7.52
C ALA A 117 13.93 11.96 -6.58
N ASP A 118 14.13 12.62 -5.44
CA ASP A 118 15.17 12.28 -4.46
C ASP A 118 15.02 10.87 -3.89
N TRP A 119 13.79 10.35 -3.81
CA TRP A 119 13.51 8.99 -3.36
C TRP A 119 14.09 7.95 -4.30
N PHE A 120 14.15 8.25 -5.58
CA PHE A 120 14.63 7.33 -6.63
C PHE A 120 16.03 7.71 -7.15
N THR A 121 16.77 8.54 -6.41
CA THR A 121 18.15 8.89 -6.76
C THR A 121 18.99 7.63 -6.89
N GLY A 122 19.47 7.33 -8.11
CA GLY A 122 20.19 6.10 -8.44
C GLY A 122 19.38 5.03 -9.17
N LEU A 123 18.10 5.30 -9.48
CA LEU A 123 17.21 4.45 -10.28
C LEU A 123 16.77 5.09 -11.61
N ALA A 124 17.11 6.35 -11.86
CA ALA A 124 16.80 7.05 -13.13
C ALA A 124 17.53 6.46 -14.36
N ASN A 125 18.41 5.48 -14.17
CA ASN A 125 19.09 4.69 -15.20
C ASN A 125 18.27 3.47 -15.67
N PHE A 126 17.10 3.21 -15.09
CA PHE A 126 16.14 2.22 -15.57
C PHE A 126 15.07 2.87 -16.45
N ASP A 127 14.43 2.05 -17.29
CA ASP A 127 13.11 2.38 -17.82
C ASP A 127 12.14 2.26 -16.65
N PHE A 128 11.97 3.36 -15.91
CA PHE A 128 11.11 3.43 -14.74
C PHE A 128 9.66 3.50 -15.21
N LEU A 129 8.88 2.48 -14.92
CA LEU A 129 7.48 2.33 -15.28
C LEU A 129 6.62 2.56 -14.04
N ALA A 130 5.61 3.41 -14.20
CA ALA A 130 4.64 3.70 -13.17
C ALA A 130 3.23 3.63 -13.79
N VAL A 131 2.43 2.67 -13.33
CA VAL A 131 1.14 2.29 -13.95
C VAL A 131 0.02 2.56 -12.97
N ASP A 132 -0.93 3.42 -13.36
CA ASP A 132 -2.16 3.57 -12.59
C ASP A 132 -2.90 2.24 -12.63
N VAL A 133 -3.31 1.72 -11.47
CA VAL A 133 -3.98 0.42 -11.44
C VAL A 133 -5.41 0.54 -11.97
N ARG A 134 -5.91 -0.53 -12.60
CA ARG A 134 -7.30 -0.59 -13.09
C ARG A 134 -8.31 -0.11 -12.04
N GLY A 135 -9.26 0.72 -12.45
CA GLY A 135 -10.25 1.32 -11.54
C GLY A 135 -9.82 2.67 -10.95
N THR A 136 -8.59 3.14 -11.21
CA THR A 136 -8.04 4.40 -10.68
C THR A 136 -7.63 5.35 -11.81
N TYR A 137 -7.60 6.65 -11.50
CA TYR A 137 -6.97 7.71 -12.32
C TYR A 137 -7.12 7.57 -13.85
N GLN A 138 -6.02 7.35 -14.58
CA GLN A 138 -6.05 7.22 -16.05
C GLN A 138 -6.41 5.80 -16.53
N SER A 139 -6.62 4.87 -15.60
CA SER A 139 -6.86 3.44 -15.85
C SER A 139 -8.32 3.05 -15.60
N ASN A 140 -9.24 3.52 -16.45
CA ASN A 140 -10.69 3.30 -16.30
C ASN A 140 -11.18 3.56 -14.86
N PRO A 141 -11.16 4.82 -14.38
CA PRO A 141 -11.52 5.13 -13.00
C PRO A 141 -12.95 4.70 -12.69
N LEU A 142 -13.17 4.11 -11.52
CA LEU A 142 -14.50 3.73 -11.08
C LEU A 142 -15.37 4.98 -10.91
N ASN A 143 -16.59 4.92 -11.45
CA ASN A 143 -17.61 5.91 -11.22
C ASN A 143 -18.58 5.36 -10.18
N CYS A 144 -18.59 5.97 -9.00
CA CYS A 144 -19.38 5.54 -7.86
C CYS A 144 -19.98 6.77 -7.15
N THR A 145 -21.02 6.55 -6.35
CA THR A 145 -21.54 7.58 -5.45
C THR A 145 -22.03 6.96 -4.15
N ILE A 146 -21.61 7.54 -3.05
CA ILE A 146 -22.09 7.20 -1.71
C ILE A 146 -23.31 8.05 -1.30
N GLY A 147 -23.75 8.97 -2.17
CA GLY A 147 -24.84 9.90 -1.91
C GLY A 147 -24.54 10.80 -0.71
N ASN A 148 -25.50 10.91 0.21
CA ASN A 148 -25.36 11.66 1.47
C ASN A 148 -24.94 10.76 2.66
N LEU A 149 -24.45 9.55 2.41
CA LEU A 149 -24.00 8.67 3.48
C LEU A 149 -22.64 9.13 4.00
N THR A 150 -22.54 9.34 5.31
CA THR A 150 -21.27 9.61 6.00
C THR A 150 -20.63 8.28 6.38
N LEU A 151 -19.36 8.09 6.04
CA LEU A 151 -18.63 6.91 6.51
C LEU A 151 -18.39 7.00 8.02
N PRO A 152 -18.48 5.87 8.72
CA PRO A 152 -18.26 5.86 10.16
C PRO A 152 -16.79 6.07 10.51
N SER A 153 -16.53 6.84 11.57
CA SER A 153 -15.20 7.10 12.12
C SER A 153 -14.83 6.19 13.30
N SER A 154 -15.74 5.30 13.71
CA SER A 154 -15.56 4.39 14.85
C SER A 154 -15.91 2.96 14.49
N LEU A 155 -15.42 2.00 15.28
CA LEU A 155 -15.85 0.61 15.14
C LEU A 155 -17.31 0.42 15.60
N PRO A 156 -18.07 -0.51 14.99
CA PRO A 156 -19.36 -0.90 15.51
C PRO A 156 -19.31 -1.30 16.99
N SER A 157 -20.20 -0.68 17.78
CA SER A 157 -20.44 -1.00 19.18
C SER A 157 -21.63 -1.95 19.38
N THR A 158 -22.49 -2.07 18.36
CA THR A 158 -23.64 -2.99 18.36
C THR A 158 -23.77 -3.77 17.05
N ALA A 159 -24.50 -4.90 17.09
CA ALA A 159 -24.86 -5.66 15.91
C ALA A 159 -25.65 -4.83 14.87
N ALA A 160 -26.46 -3.86 15.33
CA ALA A 160 -27.22 -2.97 14.45
C ALA A 160 -26.29 -2.00 13.71
N GLU A 161 -25.27 -1.45 14.37
CA GLU A 161 -24.26 -0.61 13.73
C GLU A 161 -23.41 -1.41 12.74
N LEU A 162 -22.98 -2.61 13.10
CA LEU A 162 -22.26 -3.51 12.19
C LEU A 162 -23.07 -3.73 10.91
N LYS A 163 -24.37 -4.02 11.05
CA LYS A 163 -25.25 -4.20 9.91
C LYS A 163 -25.44 -2.91 9.10
N SER A 164 -25.51 -1.76 9.76
CA SER A 164 -25.57 -0.46 9.10
C SER A 164 -24.33 -0.23 8.21
N TYR A 165 -23.14 -0.54 8.73
CA TYR A 165 -21.88 -0.32 8.00
C TYR A 165 -21.76 -1.24 6.79
N GLN A 166 -22.17 -2.51 6.95
CA GLN A 166 -22.27 -3.46 5.84
C GLN A 166 -23.24 -2.96 4.75
N ASN A 167 -24.40 -2.44 5.15
CA ASN A 167 -25.38 -1.92 4.20
C ASN A 167 -24.86 -0.66 3.48
N MET A 168 -24.07 0.20 4.14
CA MET A 168 -23.42 1.34 3.49
C MET A 168 -22.46 0.88 2.40
N ALA A 169 -21.57 -0.08 2.71
CA ALA A 169 -20.65 -0.65 1.73
C ALA A 169 -21.39 -1.32 0.56
N ALA A 170 -22.49 -2.04 0.83
CA ALA A 170 -23.31 -2.67 -0.21
C ALA A 170 -23.97 -1.63 -1.13
N THR A 171 -24.56 -0.57 -0.56
CA THR A 171 -25.12 0.55 -1.33
C THR A 171 -24.05 1.20 -2.21
N PHE A 172 -22.87 1.41 -1.65
CA PHE A 172 -21.75 1.98 -2.37
C PHE A 172 -21.29 1.08 -3.54
N ALA A 173 -21.12 -0.22 -3.31
CA ALA A 173 -20.79 -1.19 -4.36
C ALA A 173 -21.84 -1.23 -5.48
N ASN A 174 -23.13 -1.15 -5.12
CA ASN A 174 -24.21 -1.10 -6.10
C ASN A 174 -24.14 0.15 -6.98
N SER A 175 -23.77 1.30 -6.40
CA SER A 175 -23.54 2.53 -7.16
C SER A 175 -22.41 2.35 -8.18
N CYS A 176 -21.28 1.73 -7.77
CA CYS A 176 -20.16 1.46 -8.64
C CYS A 176 -20.57 0.55 -9.79
N ASN A 177 -21.27 -0.54 -9.51
CA ASN A 177 -21.77 -1.47 -10.54
C ASN A 177 -22.71 -0.79 -11.55
N ALA A 178 -23.52 0.17 -11.10
CA ALA A 178 -24.49 0.86 -11.94
C ALA A 178 -23.85 1.96 -12.82
N LEU A 179 -22.80 2.61 -12.33
CA LEU A 179 -22.26 3.83 -12.93
C LEU A 179 -20.90 3.63 -13.63
N SER A 180 -20.14 2.59 -13.23
CA SER A 180 -18.82 2.32 -13.80
C SER A 180 -18.89 1.59 -15.14
N THR A 181 -17.87 1.82 -15.97
CA THR A 181 -17.75 1.16 -17.28
C THR A 181 -16.34 0.59 -17.49
N PRO A 182 -16.19 -0.58 -18.13
CA PRO A 182 -17.25 -1.49 -18.59
C PRO A 182 -18.08 -2.10 -17.46
N ALA A 183 -19.30 -2.57 -17.79
CA ALA A 183 -20.18 -3.21 -16.83
C ALA A 183 -19.52 -4.46 -16.23
N GLY A 184 -19.53 -4.57 -14.89
CA GLY A 184 -18.89 -5.67 -14.16
C GLY A 184 -17.43 -5.41 -13.74
N ILE A 185 -16.86 -4.25 -14.07
CA ILE A 185 -15.47 -3.89 -13.69
C ILE A 185 -15.18 -4.05 -12.20
N LEU A 186 -16.17 -3.85 -11.33
CA LEU A 186 -16.00 -3.95 -9.88
C LEU A 186 -15.50 -5.34 -9.42
N ALA A 187 -15.79 -6.40 -10.17
CA ALA A 187 -15.31 -7.75 -9.89
C ALA A 187 -13.85 -8.01 -10.36
N HIS A 188 -13.24 -7.01 -10.99
CA HIS A 188 -11.99 -7.15 -11.74
C HIS A 188 -10.95 -6.10 -11.39
N VAL A 189 -11.12 -5.29 -10.34
CA VAL A 189 -10.13 -4.28 -9.93
C VAL A 189 -9.09 -4.78 -8.92
N GLY A 190 -9.21 -6.03 -8.45
CA GLY A 190 -8.32 -6.61 -7.45
C GLY A 190 -6.91 -6.89 -7.97
N THR A 191 -5.98 -7.11 -7.04
CA THR A 191 -4.55 -7.26 -7.35
C THR A 191 -4.26 -8.43 -8.29
N ALA A 192 -5.07 -9.49 -8.23
CA ALA A 192 -4.94 -10.65 -9.11
C ALA A 192 -5.06 -10.30 -10.61
N ASP A 193 -5.82 -9.26 -10.97
CA ASP A 193 -5.85 -8.78 -12.35
C ASP A 193 -4.83 -7.65 -12.61
N VAL A 194 -4.48 -6.85 -11.59
CA VAL A 194 -3.42 -5.83 -11.69
C VAL A 194 -2.05 -6.46 -12.04
N VAL A 195 -1.69 -7.61 -11.47
CA VAL A 195 -0.40 -8.25 -11.79
C VAL A 195 -0.35 -8.78 -13.23
N LYS A 196 -1.50 -9.16 -13.80
CA LYS A 196 -1.63 -9.55 -15.22
C LYS A 196 -1.50 -8.35 -16.15
N ASP A 197 -1.98 -7.19 -15.70
CA ASP A 197 -1.81 -5.92 -16.42
C ASP A 197 -0.34 -5.53 -16.54
N TRP A 198 0.39 -5.60 -15.43
CA TRP A 198 1.82 -5.33 -15.41
C TRP A 198 2.60 -6.30 -16.30
N ASP A 199 2.22 -7.58 -16.34
CA ASP A 199 2.86 -8.54 -17.24
C ASP A 199 2.55 -8.26 -18.73
N SER A 200 1.30 -7.86 -19.03
CA SER A 200 0.89 -7.44 -20.37
C SER A 200 1.67 -6.21 -20.83
N LEU A 201 1.87 -5.24 -19.95
CA LEU A 201 2.70 -4.05 -20.18
C LEU A 201 4.17 -4.42 -20.41
N ARG A 202 4.75 -5.27 -19.56
CA ARG A 202 6.13 -5.78 -19.74
C ARG A 202 6.30 -6.40 -21.13
N ALA A 203 5.36 -7.27 -21.53
CA ALA A 203 5.39 -7.93 -22.82
C ALA A 203 5.25 -6.94 -23.99
N ALA A 204 4.33 -5.99 -23.89
CA ALA A 204 4.08 -4.98 -24.92
C ALA A 204 5.24 -3.99 -25.08
N LEU A 205 5.97 -3.71 -23.99
CA LEU A 205 7.21 -2.92 -24.00
C LEU A 205 8.42 -3.72 -24.56
N GLY A 206 8.27 -5.01 -24.82
CA GLY A 206 9.30 -5.87 -25.39
C GLY A 206 10.32 -6.41 -24.39
N TYR A 207 10.08 -6.26 -23.09
CA TYR A 207 10.98 -6.75 -22.04
C TYR A 207 10.72 -8.22 -21.74
N LYS A 208 11.78 -9.03 -21.60
CA LYS A 208 11.65 -10.44 -21.18
C LYS A 208 11.35 -10.58 -19.69
N THR A 209 11.94 -9.71 -18.89
CA THR A 209 11.82 -9.70 -17.42
C THR A 209 11.56 -8.28 -16.94
N VAL A 210 11.00 -8.13 -15.75
CA VAL A 210 10.77 -6.85 -15.06
C VAL A 210 11.50 -6.82 -13.72
N ASN A 211 12.18 -5.73 -13.39
CA ASN A 211 12.58 -5.45 -12.01
C ASN A 211 11.42 -4.76 -11.30
N TYR A 212 11.32 -4.94 -9.98
CA TYR A 212 10.19 -4.42 -9.23
C TYR A 212 10.63 -3.80 -7.91
N LEU A 213 10.03 -2.65 -7.61
CA LEU A 213 10.10 -2.02 -6.30
C LEU A 213 8.66 -1.82 -5.81
N GLY A 214 8.25 -2.68 -4.89
CA GLY A 214 6.97 -2.58 -4.20
C GLY A 214 7.17 -1.96 -2.83
N TYR A 215 6.38 -0.95 -2.53
CA TYR A 215 6.35 -0.32 -1.21
C TYR A 215 4.95 -0.49 -0.61
N SER A 216 4.86 -0.75 0.69
CA SER A 216 3.58 -0.89 1.40
C SER A 216 2.68 -1.97 0.78
N TYR A 217 1.41 -1.68 0.51
CA TYR A 217 0.51 -2.58 -0.24
C TYR A 217 1.06 -3.03 -1.61
N GLY A 218 1.98 -2.27 -2.23
CA GLY A 218 2.69 -2.71 -3.43
C GLY A 218 3.49 -3.99 -3.21
N THR A 219 3.89 -4.29 -1.97
CA THR A 219 4.52 -5.57 -1.61
C THR A 219 3.57 -6.76 -1.73
N PHE A 220 2.28 -6.58 -1.43
CA PHE A 220 1.24 -7.60 -1.61
C PHE A 220 1.09 -7.96 -3.10
N ALA A 221 1.07 -6.94 -3.96
CA ALA A 221 1.05 -7.13 -5.40
C ALA A 221 2.36 -7.71 -5.96
N GLY A 222 3.51 -7.25 -5.46
CA GLY A 222 4.83 -7.76 -5.82
C GLY A 222 5.01 -9.24 -5.50
N ALA A 223 4.58 -9.69 -4.31
CA ALA A 223 4.60 -11.08 -3.92
C ALA A 223 3.69 -11.95 -4.82
N LEU A 224 2.50 -11.46 -5.17
CA LEU A 224 1.60 -12.16 -6.08
C LEU A 224 2.20 -12.28 -7.49
N TYR A 225 2.75 -11.19 -8.04
CA TYR A 225 3.45 -11.22 -9.33
C TYR A 225 4.61 -12.22 -9.31
N ALA A 226 5.42 -12.20 -8.25
CA ALA A 226 6.56 -13.10 -8.08
C ALA A 226 6.15 -14.58 -8.03
N SER A 227 4.97 -14.87 -7.49
CA SER A 227 4.41 -16.23 -7.45
C SER A 227 3.81 -16.66 -8.79
N GLU A 228 3.10 -15.77 -9.49
CA GLU A 228 2.43 -16.08 -10.76
C GLU A 228 3.39 -16.13 -11.96
N TYR A 229 4.41 -15.27 -11.98
CA TYR A 229 5.35 -15.10 -13.10
C TYR A 229 6.82 -15.24 -12.68
N PRO A 230 7.22 -16.31 -11.97
CA PRO A 230 8.58 -16.44 -11.43
C PRO A 230 9.66 -16.43 -12.52
N GLU A 231 9.35 -16.85 -13.74
CA GLU A 231 10.26 -16.86 -14.88
C GLU A 231 10.45 -15.49 -15.56
N ARG A 232 9.63 -14.50 -15.18
CA ARG A 232 9.63 -13.13 -15.75
C ARG A 232 10.17 -12.11 -14.76
N MET A 233 10.66 -12.57 -13.62
CA MET A 233 11.26 -11.74 -12.60
C MET A 233 12.71 -11.37 -12.95
N GLY A 234 13.04 -10.10 -12.76
CA GLY A 234 14.39 -9.61 -12.57
C GLY A 234 14.68 -9.49 -11.08
N ARG A 235 15.00 -8.27 -10.63
CA ARG A 235 15.34 -7.93 -9.24
C ARG A 235 14.11 -7.37 -8.55
N PHE A 236 13.61 -8.06 -7.52
CA PHE A 236 12.42 -7.66 -6.76
C PHE A 236 12.80 -7.18 -5.36
N ILE A 237 12.31 -6.00 -5.01
CA ILE A 237 12.35 -5.44 -3.66
C ILE A 237 10.91 -5.30 -3.15
N LEU A 238 10.69 -5.77 -1.92
CA LEU A 238 9.45 -5.58 -1.17
C LEU A 238 9.79 -4.82 0.13
N ASP A 239 9.47 -3.53 0.18
CA ASP A 239 9.75 -2.64 1.32
C ASP A 239 8.46 -2.25 2.04
N ALA A 240 8.46 -2.29 3.37
CA ALA A 240 7.28 -2.20 4.24
C ALA A 240 6.22 -3.26 3.89
N ILE A 241 6.49 -4.49 4.33
CA ILE A 241 5.83 -5.68 3.78
C ILE A 241 4.43 -5.92 4.38
N LEU A 242 3.45 -6.03 3.49
CA LEU A 242 2.12 -6.61 3.72
C LEU A 242 2.06 -8.01 3.07
N PRO A 243 2.17 -9.10 3.86
CA PRO A 243 2.25 -10.45 3.33
C PRO A 243 0.87 -11.04 3.01
N HIS A 244 0.84 -11.96 2.06
CA HIS A 244 -0.25 -12.93 1.94
C HIS A 244 -0.09 -14.01 3.02
N GLY A 245 -1.19 -14.51 3.56
CA GLY A 245 -1.19 -15.61 4.54
C GLY A 245 -1.51 -15.21 5.98
N LEU A 246 -1.59 -13.91 6.27
CA LEU A 246 -2.03 -13.41 7.57
C LEU A 246 -3.53 -13.10 7.54
N GLY A 247 -4.24 -13.51 8.61
CA GLY A 247 -5.59 -13.02 8.88
C GLY A 247 -5.55 -11.56 9.31
N ASN A 248 -6.59 -10.81 8.98
CA ASN A 248 -6.68 -9.38 9.27
C ASN A 248 -6.64 -9.08 10.78
N GLN A 249 -7.16 -9.98 11.62
CA GLN A 249 -7.00 -9.87 13.09
C GLN A 249 -5.51 -9.80 13.48
N ALA A 250 -4.66 -10.66 12.91
CA ALA A 250 -3.24 -10.67 13.22
C ALA A 250 -2.57 -9.37 12.75
N VAL A 251 -2.93 -8.91 11.56
CA VAL A 251 -2.44 -7.64 11.00
C VAL A 251 -2.80 -6.47 11.93
N ALA A 252 -4.07 -6.39 12.36
CA ALA A 252 -4.56 -5.37 13.29
C ALA A 252 -3.82 -5.42 14.65
N THR A 253 -3.63 -6.62 15.21
CA THR A 253 -2.91 -6.81 16.47
C THR A 253 -1.45 -6.34 16.36
N TYR A 254 -0.77 -6.62 15.24
CA TYR A 254 0.61 -6.15 15.04
C TYR A 254 0.69 -4.63 14.90
N GLN A 255 -0.25 -3.99 14.20
CA GLN A 255 -0.29 -2.52 14.06
C GLN A 255 -0.50 -1.84 15.41
N VAL A 256 -1.43 -2.36 16.23
CA VAL A 256 -1.62 -1.88 17.61
C VAL A 256 -0.34 -2.06 18.44
N ALA A 257 0.31 -3.23 18.36
CA ALA A 257 1.57 -3.45 19.07
C ALA A 257 2.68 -2.49 18.60
N ALA A 258 2.72 -2.12 17.33
CA ALA A 258 3.64 -1.13 16.79
C ALA A 258 3.34 0.29 17.30
N ALA A 259 2.07 0.72 17.35
CA ALA A 259 1.68 1.99 17.96
C ALA A 259 2.13 2.10 19.43
N ASN A 260 1.95 1.03 20.22
CA ASN A 260 2.47 0.98 21.59
C ASN A 260 3.99 1.21 21.66
N ARG A 261 4.74 0.60 20.74
CA ARG A 261 6.20 0.79 20.66
C ARG A 261 6.54 2.22 20.28
N LEU A 262 5.82 2.82 19.35
CA LEU A 262 6.07 4.19 18.91
C LEU A 262 5.87 5.22 20.03
N LEU A 263 4.94 4.99 20.97
CA LEU A 263 4.85 5.85 22.16
C LEU A 263 6.11 5.76 23.04
N LEU A 264 6.71 4.55 23.14
CA LEU A 264 7.99 4.36 23.82
C LEU A 264 9.18 4.94 23.03
N ARG A 265 9.08 4.97 21.70
CA ARG A 265 10.06 5.62 20.82
C ARG A 265 10.03 7.13 20.98
N SER A 266 8.84 7.74 21.08
CA SER A 266 8.67 9.15 21.41
C SER A 266 9.32 9.51 22.76
N ASP A 267 9.21 8.61 23.75
CA ASP A 267 9.91 8.75 25.03
C ASP A 267 11.42 8.64 24.88
N ALA A 268 11.91 7.64 24.14
CA ALA A 268 13.34 7.44 23.88
C ALA A 268 13.96 8.65 23.17
N TRP A 269 13.25 9.22 22.18
CA TRP A 269 13.62 10.46 21.52
C TRP A 269 13.70 11.61 22.52
N CYS A 270 12.69 11.78 23.37
CA CYS A 270 12.66 12.82 24.41
C CYS A 270 13.82 12.71 25.41
N GLN A 271 14.28 11.49 25.72
CA GLN A 271 15.45 11.30 26.58
C GLN A 271 16.77 11.73 25.92
N ASN A 272 16.82 11.75 24.59
CA ASN A 272 18.01 12.14 23.84
C ASN A 272 18.01 13.62 23.40
N ASP A 273 16.85 14.30 23.50
CA ASP A 273 16.71 15.72 23.19
C ASP A 273 16.40 16.57 24.44
N THR A 274 17.35 17.43 24.82
CA THR A 274 17.21 18.34 25.97
C THR A 274 16.12 19.41 25.81
N THR A 275 15.65 19.65 24.58
CA THR A 275 14.55 20.58 24.29
C THR A 275 13.17 19.97 24.51
N CYS A 276 13.09 18.63 24.63
CA CYS A 276 11.82 17.97 24.92
C CYS A 276 11.24 18.45 26.27
N PRO A 277 9.94 18.83 26.33
CA PRO A 277 9.30 19.30 27.57
C PRO A 277 9.35 18.30 28.74
N PHE A 278 9.51 17.02 28.43
CA PHE A 278 9.53 15.93 29.40
C PHE A 278 10.94 15.41 29.72
N HIS A 279 11.99 15.96 29.12
CA HIS A 279 13.38 15.47 29.27
C HIS A 279 13.81 15.33 30.73
N ALA A 280 13.57 16.38 31.54
CA ALA A 280 13.95 16.39 32.96
C ALA A 280 13.20 15.37 33.83
N GLN A 281 12.10 14.80 33.33
CA GLN A 281 11.26 13.84 34.04
C GLN A 281 11.75 12.40 33.86
N GLY A 282 12.69 12.18 32.93
CA GLY A 282 13.34 10.90 32.71
C GLY A 282 12.50 9.89 31.93
N LYS A 283 13.09 8.70 31.73
CA LYS A 283 12.48 7.57 31.02
C LYS A 283 11.09 7.23 31.59
N GLY A 284 10.11 7.07 30.69
CA GLY A 284 8.71 6.74 30.98
C GLY A 284 7.80 7.97 31.11
N SER A 285 8.35 9.17 30.91
CA SER A 285 7.62 10.43 31.01
C SER A 285 6.52 10.59 29.94
N ILE A 286 6.78 10.21 28.69
CA ILE A 286 5.81 10.36 27.60
C ILE A 286 4.60 9.42 27.75
N PRO A 287 4.76 8.10 27.99
CA PRO A 287 3.62 7.22 28.27
C PRO A 287 2.79 7.68 29.47
N LYS A 288 3.45 8.20 30.52
CA LYS A 288 2.76 8.74 31.70
C LYS A 288 1.96 10.00 31.36
N ALA A 289 2.54 10.91 30.58
CA ALA A 289 1.87 12.12 30.10
C ALA A 289 0.65 11.75 29.25
N PHE A 290 0.82 10.84 28.29
CA PHE A 290 -0.25 10.33 27.43
C PHE A 290 -1.42 9.75 28.26
N ALA A 291 -1.12 8.85 29.20
CA ALA A 291 -2.14 8.29 30.09
C ALA A 291 -2.86 9.35 30.95
N THR A 292 -2.14 10.40 31.37
CA THR A 292 -2.73 11.51 32.14
C THR A 292 -3.65 12.36 31.27
N VAL A 293 -3.24 12.65 30.03
CA VAL A 293 -4.07 13.39 29.05
C VAL A 293 -5.34 12.59 28.73
N LEU A 294 -5.25 11.28 28.49
CA LEU A 294 -6.44 10.42 28.33
C LEU A 294 -7.39 10.49 29.52
N ALA A 295 -6.86 10.44 30.75
CA ALA A 295 -7.67 10.52 31.97
C ALA A 295 -8.33 11.90 32.14
N GLN A 296 -7.64 12.98 31.79
CA GLN A 296 -8.22 14.34 31.82
C GLN A 296 -9.32 14.51 30.77
N ALA A 297 -9.11 13.99 29.55
CA ALA A 297 -10.12 13.99 28.50
C ALA A 297 -11.37 13.18 28.92
N ALA A 298 -11.18 12.01 29.54
CA ALA A 298 -12.27 11.19 30.06
C ALA A 298 -13.08 11.89 31.16
N ALA A 299 -12.44 12.78 31.92
CA ALA A 299 -13.09 13.59 32.95
C ALA A 299 -13.74 14.88 32.39
N GLY A 300 -13.60 15.17 31.09
CA GLY A 300 -14.08 16.41 30.48
C GLY A 300 -13.26 17.64 30.84
N ASN A 301 -12.03 17.47 31.31
CA ASN A 301 -11.15 18.56 31.75
C ASN A 301 -10.36 19.17 30.57
N THR A 302 -11.06 19.66 29.55
CA THR A 302 -10.49 20.00 28.23
C THR A 302 -10.60 21.47 27.83
N SER A 303 -10.65 22.38 28.81
CA SER A 303 -10.55 23.84 28.65
C SER A 303 -11.35 24.44 27.47
N ASN A 304 -12.68 24.44 27.55
CA ASN A 304 -13.61 24.97 26.53
C ASN A 304 -13.62 24.26 25.16
N LEU A 305 -12.72 23.29 24.91
CA LEU A 305 -12.85 22.34 23.80
C LEU A 305 -13.52 21.06 24.32
N THR A 306 -14.23 20.34 23.44
CA THR A 306 -14.76 19.00 23.75
C THR A 306 -13.80 17.99 23.15
N VAL A 307 -12.81 17.55 23.92
CA VAL A 307 -11.84 16.52 23.50
C VAL A 307 -12.08 15.27 24.34
N THR A 308 -12.34 14.15 23.66
CA THR A 308 -12.55 12.84 24.28
C THR A 308 -11.26 12.01 24.28
N PRO A 309 -11.18 10.92 25.06
CA PRO A 309 -10.07 9.98 24.96
C PRO A 309 -9.89 9.41 23.54
N SER A 310 -11.00 9.24 22.81
CA SER A 310 -10.95 8.81 21.41
C SER A 310 -10.23 9.83 20.55
N ASP A 311 -10.53 11.12 20.71
CA ASP A 311 -9.90 12.21 19.94
C ASP A 311 -8.38 12.28 20.19
N VAL A 312 -7.97 12.14 21.45
CA VAL A 312 -6.55 12.07 21.84
C VAL A 312 -5.86 10.89 21.15
N GLY A 313 -6.47 9.72 21.24
CA GLY A 313 -5.97 8.48 20.66
C GLY A 313 -5.86 8.51 19.13
N ALA A 314 -6.88 9.10 18.50
CA ALA A 314 -6.97 9.31 17.08
C ALA A 314 -5.87 10.23 16.58
N THR A 315 -5.76 11.40 17.18
CA THR A 315 -4.75 12.38 16.78
C THR A 315 -3.34 11.85 17.03
N ALA A 316 -3.13 11.15 18.16
CA ALA A 316 -1.88 10.44 18.45
C ALA A 316 -1.50 9.47 17.33
N SER A 317 -2.40 8.55 17.00
CA SER A 317 -2.15 7.56 15.96
C SER A 317 -1.93 8.21 14.60
N ILE A 318 -2.81 9.11 14.20
CA ILE A 318 -2.99 9.51 12.80
C ILE A 318 -2.12 10.71 12.45
N ALA A 319 -2.10 11.74 13.30
CA ALA A 319 -1.38 12.98 13.01
C ALA A 319 0.10 12.91 13.43
N TYR A 320 0.45 12.03 14.39
CA TYR A 320 1.77 12.03 14.99
C TYR A 320 2.56 10.72 14.87
N LEU A 321 1.93 9.54 14.86
CA LEU A 321 2.67 8.26 14.86
C LEU A 321 2.65 7.52 13.51
N ASN A 322 1.66 7.77 12.66
CA ASN A 322 1.46 7.07 11.41
C ASN A 322 2.43 7.53 10.30
N GLY A 323 2.91 6.61 9.48
CA GLY A 323 3.77 6.88 8.33
C GLY A 323 5.16 7.36 8.75
N PHE A 324 5.26 8.64 9.11
CA PHE A 324 6.47 9.33 9.54
C PHE A 324 6.29 9.92 10.94
N PRO A 325 6.76 9.27 12.02
CA PRO A 325 6.48 9.72 13.37
C PRO A 325 7.05 11.10 13.70
N LYS A 326 6.17 12.00 14.14
CA LYS A 326 6.46 13.38 14.57
C LYS A 326 6.56 13.45 16.08
N PHE A 327 7.55 12.77 16.66
CA PHE A 327 7.74 12.72 18.12
C PHE A 327 7.82 14.09 18.81
N PRO A 328 8.52 15.10 18.26
CA PRO A 328 8.57 16.44 18.87
C PRO A 328 7.20 17.10 18.94
N ALA A 329 6.38 16.93 17.89
CA ALA A 329 5.03 17.47 17.82
C ALA A 329 4.10 16.78 18.82
N LEU A 330 4.14 15.44 18.91
CA LEU A 330 3.37 14.69 19.92
C LEU A 330 3.75 15.13 21.34
N ASN A 331 5.04 15.19 21.63
CA ASN A 331 5.54 15.57 22.95
C ASN A 331 5.12 17.02 23.28
N SER A 332 5.16 17.94 22.31
CA SER A 332 4.68 19.31 22.51
C SER A 332 3.17 19.37 22.76
N ALA A 333 2.37 18.63 22.00
CA ALA A 333 0.91 18.56 22.17
C ALA A 333 0.53 17.99 23.55
N LEU A 334 1.24 16.97 24.04
CA LEU A 334 1.03 16.42 25.38
C LEU A 334 1.34 17.43 26.48
N ALA A 335 2.45 18.16 26.36
CA ALA A 335 2.81 19.20 27.33
C ALA A 335 1.77 20.33 27.34
N ALA A 336 1.33 20.77 26.16
CA ALA A 336 0.29 21.79 25.99
C ALA A 336 -1.04 21.36 26.64
N ALA A 337 -1.50 20.13 26.39
CA ALA A 337 -2.74 19.59 26.95
C ALA A 337 -2.70 19.55 28.48
N LEU A 338 -1.58 19.11 29.07
CA LEU A 338 -1.38 19.13 30.52
C LEU A 338 -1.34 20.55 31.10
N GLY A 339 -0.97 21.55 30.30
CA GLY A 339 -1.05 22.97 30.61
C GLY A 339 -2.43 23.60 30.37
N GLY A 340 -3.39 22.83 29.83
CA GLY A 340 -4.75 23.25 29.55
C GLY A 340 -5.01 23.70 28.11
N ASP A 341 -4.04 23.60 27.20
CA ASP A 341 -4.22 23.87 25.77
C ASP A 341 -4.39 22.57 24.99
N TRP A 342 -5.63 22.32 24.55
CA TRP A 342 -6.03 21.07 23.91
C TRP A 342 -6.06 21.13 22.38
N SER A 343 -5.59 22.23 21.76
CA SER A 343 -5.67 22.40 20.31
C SER A 343 -4.92 21.32 19.53
N GLY A 344 -3.87 20.73 20.12
CA GLY A 344 -3.10 19.64 19.52
C GLY A 344 -3.85 18.29 19.47
N PHE A 345 -5.02 18.19 20.09
CA PHE A 345 -5.90 17.01 20.09
C PHE A 345 -7.35 17.36 19.72
N ASP A 346 -7.57 18.53 19.10
CA ASP A 346 -8.89 18.94 18.62
C ASP A 346 -9.25 18.15 17.35
N TRP A 347 -10.12 17.16 17.51
CA TRP A 347 -10.56 16.29 16.42
C TRP A 347 -11.52 16.96 15.44
N THR A 348 -12.12 18.10 15.79
CA THR A 348 -13.05 18.79 14.89
C THR A 348 -12.38 19.33 13.62
N ALA A 349 -11.05 19.55 13.68
CA ALA A 349 -10.24 19.86 12.51
C ALA A 349 -10.04 18.65 11.56
N PHE A 350 -10.35 17.44 12.02
CA PHE A 350 -10.28 16.18 11.27
C PHE A 350 -11.68 15.65 10.91
N GLU A 351 -12.69 16.52 10.77
CA GLU A 351 -14.01 16.12 10.23
C GLU A 351 -13.84 15.41 8.87
N PRO A 352 -14.38 14.18 8.70
CA PRO A 352 -14.11 13.35 7.53
C PRO A 352 -14.81 13.91 6.29
N GLU A 353 -14.05 14.56 5.42
CA GLU A 353 -14.50 14.76 4.04
C GLU A 353 -14.30 13.46 3.26
N LEU A 354 -15.40 12.90 2.75
CA LEU A 354 -15.37 11.81 1.78
C LEU A 354 -14.70 12.29 0.51
N ALA A 355 -13.41 11.96 0.38
CA ALA A 355 -12.70 12.24 -0.84
C ALA A 355 -13.00 11.18 -1.90
N PRO A 356 -13.11 11.56 -3.19
CA PRO A 356 -13.34 10.63 -4.29
C PRO A 356 -12.36 9.44 -4.37
N GLY A 357 -11.15 9.55 -3.80
CA GLY A 357 -10.15 8.47 -3.76
C GLY A 357 -10.55 7.25 -2.91
N ILE A 358 -11.52 7.38 -1.99
CA ILE A 358 -11.96 6.23 -1.18
C ILE A 358 -12.63 5.14 -2.02
N TYR A 359 -13.14 5.51 -3.20
CA TYR A 359 -13.95 4.64 -4.05
C TYR A 359 -13.16 3.44 -4.62
N PRO A 360 -12.10 3.67 -5.41
CA PRO A 360 -11.26 2.58 -5.89
C PRO A 360 -10.47 1.87 -4.79
N LEU A 361 -10.12 2.58 -3.71
CA LEU A 361 -9.43 1.97 -2.58
C LEU A 361 -10.28 0.85 -1.95
N LEU A 362 -11.53 1.15 -1.57
CA LEU A 362 -12.42 0.17 -0.96
C LEU A 362 -12.72 -0.98 -1.92
N ALA A 363 -12.92 -0.69 -3.21
CA ALA A 363 -13.16 -1.72 -4.21
C ALA A 363 -12.00 -2.72 -4.32
N THR A 364 -10.77 -2.21 -4.43
CA THR A 364 -9.56 -3.03 -4.59
C THR A 364 -9.25 -3.79 -3.30
N ALA A 365 -9.23 -3.09 -2.16
CA ALA A 365 -8.92 -3.68 -0.88
C ALA A 365 -9.90 -4.81 -0.50
N CYS A 366 -11.21 -4.62 -0.73
CA CYS A 366 -12.19 -5.66 -0.44
C CYS A 366 -12.07 -6.87 -1.37
N LEU A 367 -11.69 -6.66 -2.64
CA LEU A 367 -11.49 -7.76 -3.59
C LEU A 367 -10.32 -8.68 -3.23
N ASP A 368 -9.34 -8.19 -2.48
CA ASP A 368 -8.17 -8.97 -2.09
C ASP A 368 -8.31 -9.59 -0.70
N ARG A 369 -9.07 -8.95 0.20
CA ARG A 369 -9.14 -9.32 1.61
C ARG A 369 -10.03 -10.52 1.86
N HIS A 370 -9.54 -11.40 2.74
CA HIS A 370 -10.38 -12.34 3.48
C HIS A 370 -11.23 -11.58 4.53
N ILE A 371 -12.39 -12.11 4.91
CA ILE A 371 -13.19 -11.58 6.03
C ILE A 371 -13.12 -12.59 7.18
N ASP A 372 -12.56 -12.19 8.32
CA ASP A 372 -12.28 -13.13 9.43
C ASP A 372 -13.51 -13.42 10.31
N PHE A 373 -14.66 -12.80 10.03
CA PHE A 373 -15.89 -12.95 10.80
C PHE A 373 -17.15 -13.10 9.93
N ASP A 374 -18.18 -13.70 10.52
CA ASP A 374 -19.48 -13.98 9.90
C ASP A 374 -20.67 -13.57 10.78
N SER A 375 -20.40 -13.09 12.00
CA SER A 375 -21.42 -12.70 12.98
C SER A 375 -20.92 -11.60 13.91
N TRP A 376 -21.84 -10.94 14.62
CA TRP A 376 -21.50 -9.99 15.67
C TRP A 376 -20.59 -10.60 16.75
N ALA A 377 -20.87 -11.85 17.15
CA ALA A 377 -20.07 -12.52 18.17
C ALA A 377 -18.65 -12.85 17.72
N SER A 378 -18.42 -13.19 16.44
CA SER A 378 -17.06 -13.38 15.90
C SER A 378 -16.34 -12.04 15.70
N PHE A 379 -17.05 -11.00 15.28
CA PHE A 379 -16.52 -9.63 15.23
C PHE A 379 -16.07 -9.12 16.61
N GLU A 380 -16.88 -9.33 17.66
CA GLU A 380 -16.52 -8.92 19.03
C GLU A 380 -15.24 -9.61 19.52
N LYS A 381 -15.04 -10.89 19.20
CA LYS A 381 -13.80 -11.60 19.57
C LYS A 381 -12.56 -11.02 18.90
N ILE A 382 -12.66 -10.65 17.62
CA ILE A 382 -11.56 -9.98 16.89
C ILE A 382 -11.28 -8.64 17.56
N LYS A 383 -12.34 -7.86 17.83
CA LYS A 383 -12.26 -6.57 18.50
C LYS A 383 -11.55 -6.69 19.85
N GLU A 384 -11.99 -7.62 20.70
CA GLU A 384 -11.37 -7.90 22.01
C GLU A 384 -9.89 -8.29 21.90
N ALA A 385 -9.54 -9.17 20.94
CA ALA A 385 -8.16 -9.58 20.74
C ALA A 385 -7.26 -8.41 20.34
N VAL A 386 -7.74 -7.52 19.46
CA VAL A 386 -7.00 -6.32 19.05
C VAL A 386 -6.87 -5.32 20.20
N PHE A 387 -7.95 -5.04 20.94
CA PHE A 387 -7.89 -4.16 22.11
C PHE A 387 -7.00 -4.71 23.23
N SER A 388 -6.90 -6.03 23.39
CA SER A 388 -6.01 -6.63 24.38
C SER A 388 -4.52 -6.39 24.10
N ALA A 389 -4.16 -6.08 22.85
CA ALA A 389 -2.81 -5.71 22.47
C ALA A 389 -2.50 -4.22 22.72
N ASP A 390 -3.51 -3.37 22.93
CA ASP A 390 -3.36 -1.94 23.18
C ASP A 390 -3.03 -1.66 24.65
N THR A 391 -1.75 -1.80 25.00
CA THR A 391 -1.25 -1.59 26.36
C THR A 391 -1.11 -0.12 26.76
N ALA A 392 -1.03 0.79 25.78
CA ALA A 392 -0.87 2.23 25.99
C ALA A 392 -2.22 2.96 26.00
N HIS A 393 -3.31 2.25 25.68
CA HIS A 393 -4.64 2.83 25.52
C HIS A 393 -4.65 3.96 24.50
N ILE A 394 -3.82 3.85 23.45
CA ILE A 394 -3.85 4.78 22.32
C ILE A 394 -5.23 4.75 21.67
N GLY A 395 -5.98 3.67 21.86
CA GLY A 395 -7.29 3.53 21.28
C GLY A 395 -7.17 3.05 19.84
N TYR A 396 -8.21 2.35 19.43
CA TYR A 396 -8.35 1.91 18.06
C TYR A 396 -9.16 2.98 17.33
N VAL A 397 -8.47 3.95 16.73
CA VAL A 397 -9.16 5.00 15.99
C VAL A 397 -8.85 4.89 14.51
N PHE A 398 -9.86 5.23 13.73
CA PHE A 398 -9.89 5.15 12.30
C PHE A 398 -10.20 6.51 11.71
N ASP A 399 -9.59 6.77 10.56
CA ASP A 399 -10.03 7.78 9.63
C ASP A 399 -9.87 7.27 8.19
N LEU A 400 -10.85 7.54 7.33
CA LEU A 400 -10.81 7.35 5.87
C LEU A 400 -10.56 8.67 5.15
N GLN A 401 -9.90 9.63 5.80
CA GLN A 401 -9.45 10.82 5.13
C GLN A 401 -8.41 10.48 4.07
N ILE A 402 -8.84 10.54 2.81
CA ILE A 402 -7.95 10.56 1.64
C ILE A 402 -8.03 11.95 1.04
N THR A 403 -7.62 12.99 1.76
CA THR A 403 -7.53 14.30 1.12
C THR A 403 -6.41 14.26 0.08
N VAL A 404 -6.77 14.36 -1.20
CA VAL A 404 -5.80 14.62 -2.28
C VAL A 404 -5.31 16.05 -2.10
N ARG A 405 -4.28 16.25 -1.26
CA ARG A 405 -3.62 17.56 -1.15
C ARG A 405 -2.12 17.41 -1.00
N ASP A 406 -1.41 18.08 -1.91
CA ASP A 406 -0.01 18.51 -1.87
C ASP A 406 1.01 17.71 -1.01
N TRP A 407 1.52 16.57 -1.50
CA TRP A 407 2.83 16.61 -2.17
C TRP A 407 4.13 17.16 -1.47
N PRO A 408 4.44 17.05 -0.15
CA PRO A 408 4.81 15.79 0.51
C PRO A 408 3.79 15.29 1.53
N ASP A 409 2.65 15.98 1.65
CA ASP A 409 1.58 15.62 2.58
C ASP A 409 0.72 14.44 2.08
N PHE A 410 1.10 13.76 1.00
CA PHE A 410 0.38 12.58 0.49
C PHE A 410 0.65 11.31 1.30
N ILE A 411 1.82 11.19 1.94
CA ILE A 411 1.95 10.21 3.04
C ILE A 411 1.28 10.73 4.31
N LEU A 412 1.05 12.04 4.39
CA LEU A 412 0.24 12.67 5.45
C LEU A 412 -1.26 12.67 5.15
N SER A 413 -1.76 12.09 4.04
CA SER A 413 -3.19 11.85 3.85
C SER A 413 -3.58 10.58 4.61
N HIS A 414 -3.59 10.70 5.94
CA HIS A 414 -4.39 9.97 6.92
C HIS A 414 -4.79 8.54 6.52
N TYR A 415 -3.80 7.73 6.14
CA TYR A 415 -4.00 6.32 5.86
C TYR A 415 -4.05 5.56 7.17
N VAL A 416 -5.25 5.49 7.75
CA VAL A 416 -5.47 4.71 8.96
C VAL A 416 -6.00 3.36 8.53
N ASP A 417 -5.07 2.43 8.32
CA ASP A 417 -5.39 1.05 8.01
C ASP A 417 -5.94 0.35 9.25
N SER A 418 -7.17 0.69 9.63
CA SER A 418 -7.88 -0.07 10.66
C SER A 418 -8.47 -1.31 9.98
N GLN A 419 -7.68 -2.37 9.98
CA GLN A 419 -7.99 -3.68 9.41
C GLN A 419 -9.38 -4.21 9.83
N ASN A 420 -9.87 -3.91 11.03
CA ASN A 420 -11.21 -4.33 11.49
C ASN A 420 -12.36 -3.52 10.88
N LEU A 421 -12.17 -2.23 10.56
CA LEU A 421 -13.20 -1.46 9.86
C LEU A 421 -13.17 -1.72 8.36
N TRP A 422 -11.97 -1.95 7.79
CA TRP A 422 -11.86 -2.54 6.46
C TRP A 422 -12.62 -3.85 6.38
N GLN A 423 -12.42 -4.78 7.32
CA GLN A 423 -13.21 -6.01 7.35
C GLN A 423 -14.71 -5.75 7.54
N THR A 424 -15.08 -4.73 8.32
CA THR A 424 -16.49 -4.37 8.52
C THR A 424 -17.15 -3.89 7.22
N LEU A 425 -16.55 -2.91 6.55
CA LEU A 425 -17.04 -2.39 5.27
C LEU A 425 -16.95 -3.48 4.20
N CYS A 426 -15.83 -4.17 4.11
CA CYS A 426 -15.63 -5.25 3.15
C CYS A 426 -16.60 -6.41 3.40
N SER A 427 -17.03 -6.72 4.62
CA SER A 427 -18.05 -7.76 4.86
C SER A 427 -19.43 -7.43 4.25
N GLY A 428 -19.67 -6.17 3.87
CA GLY A 428 -20.83 -5.74 3.10
C GLY A 428 -20.58 -5.61 1.59
N TRP A 429 -19.33 -5.75 1.14
CA TRP A 429 -18.96 -5.69 -0.27
C TRP A 429 -19.38 -6.98 -1.00
N PRO A 430 -19.75 -6.95 -2.29
CA PRO A 430 -20.22 -8.16 -2.99
C PRO A 430 -19.11 -9.13 -3.42
N TYR A 431 -17.85 -8.72 -3.32
CA TYR A 431 -16.69 -9.47 -3.83
C TYR A 431 -15.59 -9.53 -2.76
N HIS A 432 -15.01 -10.71 -2.55
CA HIS A 432 -13.95 -10.90 -1.56
C HIS A 432 -12.81 -11.72 -2.13
N GLY A 433 -11.62 -11.45 -1.62
CA GLY A 433 -10.43 -12.23 -1.89
C GLY A 433 -10.13 -13.20 -0.76
N ASN A 434 -8.90 -13.71 -0.79
CA ASN A 434 -8.42 -14.63 0.22
C ASN A 434 -6.97 -14.27 0.60
N SER A 435 -6.79 -13.07 1.15
CA SER A 435 -5.52 -12.58 1.65
C SER A 435 -4.88 -13.46 2.74
N SER A 436 -5.65 -14.33 3.39
CA SER A 436 -5.16 -15.24 4.44
C SER A 436 -4.54 -16.52 3.90
N THR A 437 -4.47 -16.70 2.57
CA THR A 437 -3.76 -17.84 1.95
C THR A 437 -2.28 -17.50 1.75
N PRO A 438 -1.34 -18.26 2.34
CA PRO A 438 0.08 -18.01 2.15
C PRO A 438 0.51 -18.18 0.70
N ILE A 439 1.46 -17.34 0.26
CA ILE A 439 2.04 -17.41 -1.09
C ILE A 439 3.56 -17.62 -0.95
N PRO A 440 4.04 -18.87 -1.05
CA PRO A 440 5.48 -19.14 -1.01
C PRO A 440 6.20 -18.58 -2.23
N LEU A 441 7.20 -17.72 -2.01
CA LEU A 441 8.02 -17.18 -3.10
C LEU A 441 9.13 -18.18 -3.44
N LYS A 442 9.13 -18.66 -4.68
CA LYS A 442 10.12 -19.62 -5.21
C LYS A 442 11.38 -18.95 -5.74
N THR A 443 11.25 -17.70 -6.18
CA THR A 443 12.37 -16.88 -6.65
C THR A 443 12.78 -15.95 -5.51
N PRO A 444 14.08 -15.91 -5.14
CA PRO A 444 14.57 -15.01 -4.10
C PRO A 444 14.26 -13.54 -4.39
N VAL A 445 13.83 -12.82 -3.36
CA VAL A 445 13.60 -11.38 -3.39
C VAL A 445 14.38 -10.69 -2.27
N LEU A 446 14.49 -9.36 -2.33
CA LEU A 446 14.97 -8.56 -1.22
C LEU A 446 13.77 -8.07 -0.42
N LEU A 447 13.69 -8.48 0.84
CA LEU A 447 12.68 -8.05 1.79
C LEU A 447 13.25 -6.90 2.62
N VAL A 448 12.45 -5.88 2.90
CA VAL A 448 12.90 -4.68 3.61
C VAL A 448 11.83 -4.22 4.60
N THR A 449 12.27 -3.76 5.77
CA THR A 449 11.41 -3.24 6.84
C THR A 449 12.20 -2.30 7.75
N SER A 450 11.51 -1.51 8.56
CA SER A 450 12.06 -0.81 9.72
C SER A 450 11.68 -1.56 11.01
N ASP A 451 12.37 -1.31 12.13
CA ASP A 451 12.03 -2.00 13.38
C ASP A 451 10.63 -1.66 13.90
N PHE A 452 10.25 -0.39 13.80
CA PHE A 452 9.01 0.16 14.37
C PHE A 452 8.06 0.75 13.32
N ASP A 453 7.98 0.12 12.14
CA ASP A 453 6.96 0.44 11.13
C ASP A 453 5.54 0.29 11.74
N TYR A 454 4.76 1.36 11.75
CA TYR A 454 3.38 1.33 12.25
C TYR A 454 2.43 0.63 11.28
N ASN A 455 2.61 0.88 9.98
CA ASN A 455 1.69 0.52 8.92
C ASN A 455 1.89 -0.92 8.48
N CYS A 456 3.15 -1.33 8.31
CA CYS A 456 3.58 -2.70 8.02
C CYS A 456 4.56 -3.20 9.09
N PRO A 457 4.08 -3.42 10.34
CA PRO A 457 4.88 -3.89 11.46
C PRO A 457 5.79 -5.04 11.11
N SER A 458 7.00 -4.99 11.62
CA SER A 458 8.08 -5.85 11.18
C SER A 458 7.88 -7.35 11.52
N GLU A 459 6.89 -7.69 12.36
CA GLU A 459 6.31 -9.03 12.46
C GLU A 459 5.82 -9.58 11.12
N MET A 460 5.21 -8.73 10.28
CA MET A 460 4.74 -9.06 8.94
C MET A 460 5.89 -9.43 8.00
N SER A 461 6.97 -8.66 8.01
CA SER A 461 8.19 -8.99 7.26
C SER A 461 8.86 -10.26 7.78
N THR A 462 8.76 -10.53 9.09
CA THR A 462 9.25 -11.78 9.70
C THR A 462 8.43 -12.98 9.21
N TYR A 463 7.11 -12.81 9.08
CA TYR A 463 6.24 -13.81 8.48
C TYR A 463 6.56 -14.05 7.00
N GLU A 464 6.67 -12.97 6.20
CA GLU A 464 7.03 -13.04 4.78
C GLU A 464 8.38 -13.75 4.56
N SER A 465 9.39 -13.41 5.37
CA SER A 465 10.70 -14.05 5.30
C SER A 465 10.63 -15.56 5.56
N GLY A 466 9.60 -16.05 6.25
CA GLY A 466 9.35 -17.47 6.47
C GLY A 466 8.76 -18.19 5.23
N GLN A 467 8.10 -17.47 4.33
CA GLN A 467 7.54 -18.01 3.09
C GLN A 467 8.36 -17.69 1.82
N ALA A 468 9.32 -16.77 1.91
CA ALA A 468 10.20 -16.39 0.81
C ALA A 468 11.57 -17.08 0.89
N ALA A 469 11.61 -18.37 0.54
CA ALA A 469 12.85 -19.16 0.58
C ALA A 469 13.93 -18.57 -0.35
N GLY A 470 15.18 -18.52 0.11
CA GLY A 470 16.27 -17.94 -0.67
C GLY A 470 16.41 -16.42 -0.56
N SER A 471 15.41 -15.72 -0.02
CA SER A 471 15.38 -14.26 0.11
C SER A 471 16.30 -13.72 1.21
N THR A 472 16.66 -12.44 1.10
CA THR A 472 17.43 -11.70 2.12
C THR A 472 16.53 -10.64 2.74
N LEU A 473 16.60 -10.45 4.06
CA LEU A 473 15.85 -9.43 4.79
C LEU A 473 16.77 -8.32 5.29
N ILE A 474 16.48 -7.09 4.90
CA ILE A 474 17.05 -5.87 5.48
C ILE A 474 16.11 -5.38 6.56
N VAL A 475 16.66 -5.07 7.74
CA VAL A 475 15.97 -4.37 8.80
C VAL A 475 16.70 -3.06 9.06
N ARG A 476 16.05 -1.93 8.78
CA ARG A 476 16.53 -0.61 9.21
C ARG A 476 16.21 -0.43 10.69
N HIS A 477 17.19 0.00 11.47
CA HIS A 477 16.98 0.29 12.89
C HIS A 477 16.43 1.70 13.04
N GLY A 478 15.15 1.80 13.38
CA GLY A 478 14.45 3.06 13.49
C GLY A 478 12.95 2.92 13.34
N ASP A 479 12.32 4.07 13.16
CA ASP A 479 10.90 4.32 13.00
C ASP A 479 10.63 4.73 11.54
N ASP A 480 9.37 4.90 11.14
CA ASP A 480 8.86 5.14 9.78
C ASP A 480 8.38 3.90 9.04
N HIS A 481 7.49 4.16 8.09
CA HIS A 481 7.04 3.22 7.09
C HIS A 481 8.16 2.91 6.08
N GLY A 482 8.65 1.66 6.09
CA GLY A 482 9.71 1.18 5.18
C GLY A 482 11.04 1.95 5.25
N THR A 483 11.79 1.97 4.16
CA THR A 483 13.12 2.62 4.10
C THR A 483 13.39 3.40 2.81
N LEU A 484 12.57 3.23 1.77
CA LEU A 484 12.66 3.94 0.48
C LEU A 484 12.86 5.47 0.61
N VAL A 485 12.17 6.06 1.56
CA VAL A 485 12.07 7.51 1.75
C VAL A 485 13.08 8.05 2.76
N VAL A 486 13.76 7.15 3.50
CA VAL A 486 14.75 7.48 4.54
C VAL A 486 16.15 7.24 3.99
N PRO A 487 16.93 8.31 3.68
CA PRO A 487 18.31 8.15 3.24
C PRO A 487 19.14 7.41 4.28
N GLY A 488 19.89 6.39 3.85
CA GLY A 488 20.71 5.63 4.78
C GLY A 488 21.26 4.34 4.19
N PRO A 489 21.91 3.51 5.03
CA PRO A 489 22.55 2.28 4.58
C PRO A 489 21.53 1.21 4.12
N ALA A 490 20.31 1.20 4.66
CA ALA A 490 19.24 0.29 4.21
C ALA A 490 18.82 0.60 2.76
N ARG A 491 18.38 1.83 2.48
CA ARG A 491 18.06 2.29 1.11
C ARG A 491 19.23 2.13 0.13
N SER A 492 20.45 2.42 0.59
CA SER A 492 21.64 2.24 -0.24
C SER A 492 21.84 0.77 -0.64
N ALA A 493 21.56 -0.18 0.26
CA ALA A 493 21.65 -1.61 -0.01
C ALA A 493 20.53 -2.09 -0.96
N GLU A 494 19.32 -1.55 -0.83
CA GLU A 494 18.22 -1.77 -1.77
C GLU A 494 18.62 -1.37 -3.19
N PHE A 495 19.09 -0.14 -3.36
CA PHE A 495 19.38 0.38 -4.69
C PHE A 495 20.63 -0.27 -5.27
N ALA A 496 21.60 -0.65 -4.43
CA ALA A 496 22.72 -1.47 -4.86
C ALA A 496 22.26 -2.84 -5.39
N TYR A 497 21.29 -3.49 -4.74
CA TYR A 497 20.70 -4.73 -5.24
C TYR A 497 19.96 -4.52 -6.56
N LEU A 498 19.13 -3.48 -6.69
CA LEU A 498 18.46 -3.16 -7.96
C LEU A 498 19.45 -2.89 -9.09
N ASN A 499 20.60 -2.24 -8.83
CA ASN A 499 21.60 -1.92 -9.85
C ASN A 499 22.53 -3.10 -10.19
N THR A 500 22.86 -3.95 -9.23
CA THR A 500 23.89 -5.01 -9.41
C THR A 500 23.33 -6.42 -9.50
N GLY A 501 22.13 -6.66 -8.94
CA GLY A 501 21.56 -8.00 -8.76
C GLY A 501 22.24 -8.81 -7.66
N VAL A 502 23.13 -8.20 -6.86
CA VAL A 502 23.84 -8.87 -5.77
C VAL A 502 23.13 -8.58 -4.46
N PHE A 503 22.68 -9.63 -3.77
CA PHE A 503 22.10 -9.49 -2.43
C PHE A 503 23.12 -8.87 -1.46
N PRO A 504 22.68 -7.99 -0.55
CA PRO A 504 23.57 -7.42 0.45
C PRO A 504 24.14 -8.51 1.35
N LYS A 505 25.40 -8.33 1.76
CA LYS A 505 26.05 -9.25 2.69
C LYS A 505 25.49 -9.06 4.10
N ALA A 506 25.55 -10.13 4.89
CA ALA A 506 25.24 -10.07 6.30
C ALA A 506 26.01 -8.93 6.98
N THR A 507 25.28 -8.10 7.72
CA THR A 507 25.83 -6.98 8.49
C THR A 507 24.94 -6.74 9.69
N ASN A 508 25.52 -6.18 10.74
CA ASN A 508 24.82 -5.70 11.93
C ASN A 508 25.51 -4.41 12.34
N GLN A 509 24.94 -3.29 11.90
CA GLN A 509 25.43 -1.93 12.12
C GLN A 509 24.36 -1.12 12.83
N THR A 510 24.75 0.03 13.36
CA THR A 510 23.88 0.92 14.15
C THR A 510 22.48 1.16 13.54
N PHE A 511 22.40 1.36 12.22
CA PHE A 511 21.15 1.70 11.52
C PHE A 511 20.61 0.59 10.61
N VAL A 512 21.33 -0.54 10.48
CA VAL A 512 20.90 -1.62 9.60
C VAL A 512 21.41 -2.98 10.04
N THR A 513 20.54 -3.98 9.98
CA THR A 513 20.90 -5.39 9.99
C THR A 513 20.47 -6.05 8.70
N VAL A 514 21.35 -6.84 8.09
CA VAL A 514 21.05 -7.69 6.93
C VAL A 514 21.06 -9.15 7.38
N TYR A 515 19.89 -9.78 7.27
CA TYR A 515 19.67 -11.20 7.51
C TYR A 515 19.75 -11.92 6.16
N PRO A 516 20.88 -12.60 5.84
CA PRO A 516 20.99 -13.35 4.60
C PRO A 516 20.03 -14.54 4.62
N SER A 517 19.83 -15.15 3.44
CA SER A 517 18.95 -16.30 3.28
C SER A 517 19.15 -17.41 4.32
N GLY A 518 18.03 -17.93 4.83
CA GLY A 518 18.00 -18.97 5.86
C GLY A 518 18.23 -18.46 7.29
N SER A 519 18.54 -17.16 7.46
CA SER A 519 18.65 -16.55 8.79
C SER A 519 17.28 -16.34 9.40
N LYS A 520 17.19 -16.50 10.72
CA LYS A 520 16.02 -16.10 11.50
C LYS A 520 16.25 -14.69 12.04
N ARG A 521 15.30 -13.79 11.82
CA ARG A 521 15.33 -12.46 12.46
C ARG A 521 15.34 -12.61 13.97
N THR A 522 16.12 -11.78 14.66
CA THR A 522 16.03 -11.70 16.13
C THR A 522 14.71 -11.05 16.54
N VAL A 523 14.40 -11.11 17.84
CA VAL A 523 13.24 -10.40 18.41
C VAL A 523 13.38 -8.90 18.12
N ILE A 524 12.24 -8.23 17.87
CA ILE A 524 12.17 -6.77 17.73
C ILE A 524 12.85 -6.13 18.95
N PRO A 525 13.84 -5.25 18.75
CA PRO A 525 14.61 -4.67 19.84
C PRO A 525 13.73 -3.83 20.77
N SER A 526 14.25 -3.56 21.98
CA SER A 526 13.60 -2.59 22.86
C SER A 526 13.54 -1.22 22.17
N PRO A 527 12.40 -0.50 22.24
CA PRO A 527 12.30 0.86 21.73
C PRO A 527 13.41 1.82 22.21
N TYR A 528 13.94 1.61 23.42
CA TYR A 528 15.02 2.44 23.98
C TYR A 528 16.42 2.05 23.53
N ALA A 529 16.58 0.90 22.87
CA ALA A 529 17.89 0.38 22.46
C ALA A 529 18.23 0.72 20.99
N VAL A 530 17.23 1.17 20.22
CA VAL A 530 17.39 1.58 18.83
C VAL A 530 17.76 3.07 18.78
N PRO A 531 18.69 3.50 17.89
CA PRO A 531 19.03 4.91 17.73
C PRO A 531 17.81 5.77 17.43
N VAL A 532 17.88 7.05 17.79
CA VAL A 532 16.89 8.08 17.43
C VAL A 532 17.58 9.14 16.56
N GLY A 533 16.79 9.99 15.90
CA GLY A 533 17.22 11.05 15.01
C GLY A 533 16.87 10.79 13.53
N PRO A 534 17.21 11.72 12.63
CA PRO A 534 16.80 11.66 11.22
C PRO A 534 17.25 10.37 10.50
N GLU A 535 18.42 9.82 10.83
CA GLU A 535 18.90 8.55 10.27
C GLU A 535 18.10 7.33 10.75
N ALA A 536 17.42 7.45 11.89
CA ALA A 536 16.49 6.47 12.41
C ALA A 536 15.06 6.68 11.87
N GLY A 537 14.82 7.70 11.03
CA GLY A 537 13.48 8.04 10.56
C GLY A 537 12.72 9.03 11.44
N ASP A 538 13.37 9.59 12.47
CA ASP A 538 12.73 10.63 13.28
C ASP A 538 12.83 11.97 12.53
N ILE A 539 11.98 12.15 11.53
CA ILE A 539 11.95 13.34 10.68
C ILE A 539 10.84 14.28 11.16
N TYR A 540 11.25 15.50 11.53
CA TYR A 540 10.48 16.65 12.03
C TYR A 540 10.17 16.69 13.52
#